data_AF-A0A3C0FJ52-F1
#
_entry.id   AF-A0A3C0FJ52-F1
#
_cell.length_a   1.000
_cell.length_b   1.000
_cell.length_c   1.000
_cell.angle_alpha   90.00
_cell.angle_beta   90.00
_cell.angle_gamma   90.00
#
_symmetry.space_group_name_H-M   'P 1'
#
loop_
_entity.id
_entity.type
_entity.pdbx_description
1 polymer ?
#
loop_
_entity_poly.entity_id
_entity_poly.type
_entity_poly.pdbx_seq_one_letter_code
_entity_poly.pdbx_strand_id
1 'polypeptide(L)'
;MMANRNDKLREAALDYHRYPTPGKLSVTATTTLANQRDLALAYSPGVAFACEEIVKDPDTAVDYTARGNLVGVISNGTAVLGLGPIGPLASKPVMEG
;
A
#
# COMPACT_ATOMS: atom_id res chain seq x y z
N MET A 1 -18.01 -5.01 -37.68
CA MET A 1 -16.55 -5.11 -37.40
C MET A 1 -16.39 -5.78 -36.04
N MET A 2 -15.81 -6.99 -35.98
CA MET A 2 -15.53 -7.65 -34.71
C MET A 2 -14.27 -7.03 -34.10
N ALA A 3 -14.38 -6.38 -32.94
CA ALA A 3 -13.21 -5.84 -32.23
C ALA A 3 -12.21 -6.96 -31.94
N ASN A 4 -10.93 -6.69 -32.22
CA ASN A 4 -9.82 -7.62 -32.00
C ASN A 4 -9.79 -8.06 -30.52
N ARG A 5 -9.53 -9.35 -30.27
CA ARG A 5 -9.44 -9.91 -28.90
C ARG A 5 -8.46 -9.14 -28.02
N ASN A 6 -7.36 -8.64 -28.60
CA ASN A 6 -6.38 -7.84 -27.89
C ASN A 6 -6.92 -6.46 -27.48
N ASP A 7 -7.77 -5.84 -28.29
CA ASP A 7 -8.36 -4.53 -27.98
C ASP A 7 -9.33 -4.65 -26.81
N LYS A 8 -10.15 -5.72 -26.80
CA LYS A 8 -11.04 -6.02 -25.68
C LYS A 8 -10.29 -6.27 -24.37
N LEU A 9 -9.18 -7.03 -24.43
CA LEU A 9 -8.35 -7.28 -23.26
C LEU A 9 -7.70 -5.99 -22.74
N ARG A 10 -7.22 -5.14 -23.67
CA ARG A 10 -6.63 -3.86 -23.34
C ARG A 10 -7.60 -2.95 -22.60
N GLU A 11 -8.81 -2.79 -23.13
CA GLU A 11 -9.86 -1.99 -22.51
C GLU A 11 -10.23 -2.52 -21.12
N ALA A 12 -10.48 -3.83 -21.01
CA ALA A 12 -10.78 -4.47 -19.72
C ALA A 12 -9.66 -4.30 -18.69
N ALA A 13 -8.40 -4.41 -19.10
CA ALA A 13 -7.25 -4.20 -18.21
C ALA A 13 -7.17 -2.75 -17.71
N LEU A 14 -7.45 -1.77 -18.57
CA LEU A 14 -7.45 -0.35 -18.18
C LEU A 14 -8.62 -0.03 -17.24
N ASP A 15 -9.82 -0.55 -17.52
CA ASP A 15 -10.98 -0.35 -16.67
C ASP A 15 -10.79 -1.00 -15.30
N TYR A 16 -10.22 -2.21 -15.25
CA TYR A 16 -9.89 -2.91 -14.00
C TYR A 16 -8.97 -2.09 -13.07
N HIS A 17 -8.01 -1.33 -13.63
CA HIS A 17 -7.11 -0.50 -12.83
C HIS A 17 -7.68 0.90 -12.52
N ARG A 18 -8.79 1.30 -13.16
CA ARG A 18 -9.36 2.65 -13.06
C ARG A 18 -10.61 2.70 -12.20
N TYR A 19 -11.46 1.67 -12.27
CA TYR A 19 -12.79 1.67 -11.68
C TYR A 19 -13.00 0.46 -10.76
N PRO A 20 -13.84 0.61 -9.71
CA PRO A 20 -14.50 1.85 -9.26
C PRO A 20 -13.55 2.82 -8.55
N THR A 21 -12.38 2.36 -8.12
CA THR A 21 -11.34 3.17 -7.47
C THR A 21 -10.01 2.84 -8.15
N PRO A 22 -9.21 3.85 -8.54
CA PRO A 22 -7.93 3.59 -9.20
C PRO A 22 -6.92 2.84 -8.32
N GLY A 23 -6.15 1.96 -8.94
CA GLY A 23 -5.10 1.17 -8.27
C GLY A 23 -5.60 -0.14 -7.67
N LYS A 24 -4.68 -0.93 -7.13
CA LYS A 24 -4.95 -2.27 -6.58
C LYS A 24 -4.76 -2.38 -5.07
N LEU A 25 -4.23 -1.33 -4.43
CA LEU A 25 -3.95 -1.29 -3.00
C LEU A 25 -4.86 -0.30 -2.27
N SER A 26 -5.25 -0.66 -1.05
CA SER A 26 -5.97 0.20 -0.12
C SER A 26 -5.31 0.17 1.25
N VAL A 27 -5.40 1.26 2.00
CA VAL A 27 -4.98 1.31 3.42
C VAL A 27 -6.24 1.35 4.29
N THR A 28 -6.31 0.49 5.28
CA THR A 28 -7.44 0.40 6.22
C THR A 28 -6.90 0.28 7.64
N ALA A 29 -7.55 0.95 8.59
CA ALA A 29 -7.20 0.84 10.00
C ALA A 29 -7.44 -0.60 10.49
N THR A 30 -6.48 -1.14 11.23
CA THR A 30 -6.57 -2.48 11.84
C THR A 30 -7.18 -2.44 13.24
N THR A 31 -7.19 -1.27 13.87
CA THR A 31 -7.75 -1.04 15.21
C THR A 31 -9.11 -0.35 15.13
N THR A 32 -9.96 -0.60 16.13
CA THR A 32 -11.27 0.06 16.21
C THR A 32 -11.08 1.53 16.58
N LEU A 33 -11.83 2.42 15.91
CA LEU A 33 -11.82 3.87 16.11
C LEU A 33 -13.25 4.40 16.25
N ALA A 34 -14.04 3.78 17.12
CA ALA A 34 -15.49 4.01 17.21
C ALA A 34 -15.88 5.17 18.14
N ASN A 35 -14.98 5.56 19.05
CA ASN A 35 -15.28 6.54 20.10
C ASN A 35 -14.05 7.37 20.50
N GLN A 36 -14.24 8.35 21.41
CA GLN A 36 -13.17 9.23 21.88
C GLN A 36 -12.04 8.51 22.60
N ARG A 37 -12.34 7.44 23.35
CA ARG A 37 -11.33 6.64 24.04
C ARG A 37 -10.44 5.93 23.01
N ASP A 38 -11.04 5.35 21.97
CA ASP A 38 -10.29 4.69 20.89
C ASP A 38 -9.36 5.70 20.19
N LEU A 39 -9.86 6.91 19.92
CA LEU A 39 -9.05 7.98 19.33
C LEU A 39 -7.90 8.42 20.24
N ALA A 40 -8.14 8.54 21.54
CA ALA A 40 -7.11 8.89 22.52
C ALA A 40 -6.03 7.81 22.69
N LEU A 41 -6.34 6.54 22.37
CA LEU A 41 -5.37 5.43 22.37
C LEU A 41 -4.59 5.37 21.06
N ALA A 42 -5.28 5.49 19.92
CA ALA A 42 -4.65 5.42 18.60
C ALA A 42 -3.83 6.68 18.26
N TYR A 43 -4.12 7.79 18.92
CA TYR A 43 -3.45 9.07 18.72
C TYR A 43 -3.08 9.69 20.08
N SER A 44 -2.93 11.02 20.14
CA SER A 44 -2.61 11.72 21.37
C SER A 44 -3.74 11.61 22.41
N PRO A 45 -3.41 11.39 23.70
CA PRO A 45 -2.06 11.25 24.26
C PRO A 45 -1.50 9.82 24.24
N GLY A 46 -2.31 8.79 23.98
CA GLY A 46 -1.96 7.38 24.18
C GLY A 46 -0.82 6.86 23.29
N VAL A 47 -0.71 7.35 22.06
CA VAL A 47 0.36 6.95 21.12
C VAL A 47 1.77 7.22 21.67
N ALA A 48 1.91 8.18 22.60
CA ALA A 48 3.20 8.52 23.20
C ALA A 48 3.85 7.33 23.92
N PHE A 49 3.07 6.46 24.57
CA PHE A 49 3.62 5.32 25.30
C PHE A 49 4.28 4.30 24.37
N ALA A 50 3.71 4.02 23.20
CA ALA A 50 4.35 3.17 22.21
C ALA A 50 5.66 3.79 21.70
N CYS A 51 5.69 5.12 21.49
CA CYS A 51 6.92 5.83 21.11
C CYS A 51 8.00 5.76 22.20
N GLU A 52 7.63 5.96 23.47
CA GLU A 52 8.55 5.88 24.61
C GLU A 52 9.18 4.49 24.75
N GLU A 53 8.40 3.41 24.54
CA GLU A 53 8.94 2.05 24.57
C GLU A 53 9.91 1.79 23.41
N ILE A 54 9.60 2.26 22.19
CA ILE A 54 10.52 2.12 21.04
C ILE A 54 11.79 2.95 21.23
N VAL A 55 11.71 4.11 21.90
CA VAL A 55 12.90 4.90 22.25
C VAL A 55 13.79 4.17 23.26
N LYS A 56 13.20 3.45 24.23
CA LYS A 56 13.95 2.65 25.21
C LYS A 56 14.56 1.40 24.56
N ASP A 57 13.81 0.72 23.71
CA ASP A 57 14.23 -0.48 23.00
C ASP A 57 13.70 -0.48 21.54
N PRO A 58 14.55 -0.14 20.55
CA PRO A 58 14.16 -0.10 19.14
C PRO A 58 13.62 -1.42 18.57
N ASP A 59 13.97 -2.58 19.15
CA ASP A 59 13.51 -3.87 18.65
C ASP A 59 12.00 -4.07 18.88
N THR A 60 11.44 -3.44 19.92
CA THR A 60 9.99 -3.45 20.22
C THR A 60 9.13 -2.76 19.15
N ALA A 61 9.74 -2.09 18.17
CA ALA A 61 9.01 -1.57 17.01
C ALA A 61 8.25 -2.67 16.26
N VAL A 62 8.67 -3.94 16.37
CA VAL A 62 7.95 -5.09 15.81
C VAL A 62 6.61 -5.35 16.53
N ASP A 63 6.53 -5.04 17.83
CA ASP A 63 5.37 -5.32 18.68
C ASP A 63 4.29 -4.22 18.56
N TYR A 64 4.73 -2.97 18.45
CA TYR A 64 3.84 -1.80 18.51
C TYR A 64 3.50 -1.18 17.15
N THR A 65 3.99 -1.76 16.05
CA THR A 65 3.75 -1.23 14.70
C THR A 65 3.46 -2.35 13.70
N ALA A 66 3.04 -1.98 12.50
CA ALA A 66 2.88 -2.93 11.40
C ALA A 66 4.22 -3.52 10.89
N ARG A 67 5.39 -3.08 11.39
CA ARG A 67 6.73 -3.46 10.90
C ARG A 67 6.94 -4.97 10.83
N GLY A 68 6.42 -5.74 11.80
CA GLY A 68 6.58 -7.20 11.82
C GLY A 68 5.95 -7.93 10.63
N ASN A 69 5.00 -7.30 9.93
CA ASN A 69 4.29 -7.89 8.81
C ASN A 69 4.28 -7.00 7.54
N LEU A 70 4.92 -5.82 7.59
CA LEU A 70 4.95 -4.87 6.48
C LEU A 70 6.17 -5.12 5.59
N VAL A 71 5.93 -5.44 4.32
CA VAL A 71 6.99 -5.62 3.31
C VAL A 71 6.97 -4.45 2.33
N GLY A 72 8.13 -3.82 2.12
CA GLY A 72 8.30 -2.77 1.12
C GLY A 72 8.67 -3.34 -0.24
N VAL A 73 7.83 -3.14 -1.25
CA VAL A 73 8.13 -3.45 -2.66
C VAL A 73 8.75 -2.21 -3.31
N ILE A 74 10.08 -2.20 -3.45
CA ILE A 74 10.86 -1.04 -3.91
C ILE A 74 11.45 -1.31 -5.29
N SER A 75 11.18 -0.42 -6.25
CA SER A 75 11.78 -0.44 -7.58
C SER A 75 11.94 0.99 -8.12
N ASN A 76 12.98 1.22 -8.91
CA ASN A 76 13.17 2.47 -9.67
C ASN A 76 12.64 2.38 -11.11
N GLY A 77 12.06 1.24 -11.51
CA GLY A 77 11.43 1.04 -12.81
C GLY A 77 12.41 0.88 -13.99
N THR A 78 13.67 0.52 -13.75
CA THR A 78 14.65 0.28 -14.84
C THR A 78 14.51 -1.09 -15.51
N ALA A 79 13.85 -2.05 -14.87
CA ALA A 79 13.59 -3.38 -15.40
C ALA A 79 12.18 -3.86 -15.04
N VAL A 80 11.18 -3.41 -15.82
CA VAL A 80 9.78 -3.77 -15.58
C VAL A 80 9.34 -4.83 -16.57
N LEU A 81 9.27 -6.09 -16.13
CA LEU A 81 8.88 -7.23 -16.97
C LEU A 81 9.70 -7.26 -18.28
N GLY A 82 9.05 -7.41 -19.44
CA GLY A 82 9.66 -7.26 -20.77
C GLY A 82 9.63 -5.84 -21.33
N LEU A 83 9.25 -4.83 -20.54
CA LEU A 83 9.08 -3.44 -20.99
C LEU A 83 10.36 -2.60 -20.86
N GLY A 84 11.35 -3.09 -20.09
CA GLY A 84 12.63 -2.40 -19.90
C GLY A 84 12.52 -1.17 -18.95
N PRO A 85 13.32 -0.11 -19.19
CA PRO A 85 13.44 1.03 -18.28
C PRO A 85 12.35 2.07 -18.52
N ILE A 86 11.12 1.76 -18.11
CA ILE A 86 9.94 2.63 -18.27
C ILE A 86 9.78 3.66 -17.13
N GLY A 87 10.64 3.61 -16.11
CA GLY A 87 10.68 4.57 -15.02
C GLY A 87 9.68 4.28 -13.89
N PRO A 88 9.78 5.02 -12.78
CA PRO A 88 9.10 4.68 -11.53
C PRO A 88 7.58 4.75 -11.64
N LEU A 89 7.04 5.78 -12.30
CA LEU A 89 5.57 5.95 -12.44
C LEU A 89 4.95 4.84 -13.28
N ALA A 90 5.57 4.49 -14.41
CA ALA A 90 5.06 3.44 -15.29
C ALA A 90 5.20 2.03 -14.67
N SER A 91 6.13 1.86 -13.72
CA SER A 91 6.28 0.60 -12.97
C SER A 91 5.20 0.38 -11.89
N LYS A 92 4.49 1.45 -11.47
CA LYS A 92 3.60 1.41 -10.30
C LYS A 92 2.52 0.32 -10.37
N PRO A 93 1.84 0.07 -11.51
CA PRO A 93 0.86 -1.02 -11.59
C PRO A 93 1.46 -2.40 -11.33
N VAL A 94 2.74 -2.62 -11.64
CA VAL A 94 3.42 -3.89 -11.36
C VAL A 94 3.74 -3.99 -9.87
N MET A 95 4.21 -2.90 -9.24
CA MET A 95 4.58 -2.88 -7.82
C MET A 95 3.38 -2.93 -6.86
N GLU A 96 2.18 -2.59 -7.33
CA GLU A 96 0.92 -2.81 -6.60
C GLU A 96 0.36 -4.23 -6.74
N GLY A 97 0.94 -5.03 -7.65
CA GLY A 97 0.46 -6.38 -7.95
C GLY A 97 0.98 -7.46 -7.02
#